data_AF-A0AAE3FY26-F1
#
_entry.id   AF-A0AAE3FY26-F1
#
_cell.length_a   1.000
_cell.length_b   1.000
_cell.length_c   1.000
_cell.angle_alpha   90.00
_cell.angle_beta   90.00
_cell.angle_gamma   90.00
#
_symmetry.space_group_name_H-M   'P 1'
#
loop_
_entity.id
_entity.type
_entity.pdbx_description
1 polymer ?
#
loop_
_entity_poly.entity_id
_entity_poly.type
_entity_poly.pdbx_seq_one_letter_code
_entity_poly.pdbx_strand_id
1 'polypeptide(L)'
;MSGWNSYSSEFAFELRVCRWAELSWPPSGDTERPHIVARQLGTKHRRWDTIVIECDPKGLRTRSQFGDKALDRDLLHVVTNAPASWQWYRNALPKPSYDWRYVRESVHRAADRGILNTRKRGNKIEIKRIAPYPQWVRRIVAIENKPDLTAAAADSLAEQIEHDVTARLADEVWVATAETKDHISPALLEQFPVEAGIITLSFETGVTPTSGSVRWHPTSLRSNKPEDSVGGRVDQRLVLAERAYGRGWRSYHRTMRPDCRQFQLQRDGRSLLPFCAAKKKLPTVRECAGSCGSFEPEPPQWRMQGWPIEGGPGKGIVDLLAQRRKRERAIAMITQ
;
A
#
# COMPACT_ATOMS: atom_id res chain seq x y z
N MET A 1 19.31 -4.93 25.32
CA MET A 1 18.92 -3.53 25.54
C MET A 1 17.41 -3.46 25.46
N SER A 2 16.80 -3.48 26.63
CA SER A 2 15.37 -3.51 26.92
C SER A 2 14.70 -2.15 26.70
N GLY A 3 13.42 -2.18 26.32
CA GLY A 3 12.46 -1.14 26.69
C GLY A 3 12.28 0.02 25.71
N TRP A 4 12.13 -0.26 24.42
CA TRP A 4 11.37 0.67 23.58
C TRP A 4 9.90 0.44 23.91
N ASN A 5 9.23 1.48 24.44
CA ASN A 5 7.79 1.42 24.66
C ASN A 5 7.14 1.02 23.34
N SER A 6 6.62 -0.22 23.26
CA SER A 6 6.32 -0.94 22.01
C SER A 6 5.27 -0.23 21.13
N TYR A 7 4.60 0.76 21.70
CA TYR A 7 3.53 1.56 21.08
C TYR A 7 3.75 3.08 21.16
N SER A 8 5.00 3.55 21.17
CA SER A 8 5.36 4.96 21.44
C SER A 8 4.72 6.04 20.54
N SER A 9 3.99 5.67 19.47
CA SER A 9 3.10 6.53 18.68
C SER A 9 2.27 5.70 17.68
N GLU A 10 1.13 6.23 17.22
CA GLU A 10 0.33 5.64 16.13
C GLU A 10 1.18 5.40 14.87
N PHE A 11 2.08 6.33 14.55
CA PHE A 11 3.00 6.19 13.42
C PHE A 11 3.96 5.01 13.58
N ALA A 12 4.49 4.78 14.79
CA ALA A 12 5.37 3.64 15.06
C ALA A 12 4.60 2.32 14.96
N PHE A 13 3.39 2.28 15.53
CA PHE A 13 2.51 1.12 15.46
C PHE A 13 2.14 0.79 14.01
N GLU A 14 1.76 1.79 13.21
CA GLU A 14 1.47 1.64 11.79
C GLU A 14 2.62 1.00 11.01
N LEU A 15 3.86 1.46 11.20
CA LEU A 15 5.04 0.88 10.56
C LEU A 15 5.29 -0.58 10.96
N ARG A 16 4.82 -0.99 12.14
CA ARG A 16 4.93 -2.38 12.60
C ARG A 16 3.80 -3.24 12.07
N VAL A 17 2.56 -2.76 12.12
CA VAL A 17 1.37 -3.44 11.55
C VAL A 17 1.58 -3.73 10.08
N CYS A 18 1.96 -2.73 9.28
CA CYS A 18 2.19 -2.96 7.87
C CYS A 18 3.29 -4.03 7.65
N ARG A 19 4.36 -4.06 8.49
CA ARG A 19 5.45 -5.05 8.33
C ARG A 19 4.98 -6.44 8.75
N TRP A 20 4.23 -6.53 9.83
CA TRP A 20 3.60 -7.78 10.22
C TRP A 20 2.70 -8.31 9.08
N ALA A 21 1.88 -7.46 8.46
CA ALA A 21 1.05 -7.83 7.32
C ALA A 21 1.88 -8.30 6.12
N GLU A 22 3.01 -7.65 5.80
CA GLU A 22 3.92 -8.13 4.74
C GLU A 22 4.44 -9.56 5.01
N LEU A 23 4.64 -9.91 6.28
CA LEU A 23 5.24 -11.19 6.67
C LEU A 23 4.21 -12.31 6.79
N SER A 24 2.96 -12.00 7.16
CA SER A 24 2.03 -13.02 7.68
C SER A 24 0.56 -12.75 7.41
N TRP A 25 0.24 -11.87 6.45
CA TRP A 25 -1.12 -11.85 5.93
C TRP A 25 -1.39 -13.09 5.07
N PRO A 26 -2.58 -13.72 5.16
CA PRO A 26 -3.66 -13.46 6.12
C PRO A 26 -3.34 -14.05 7.51
N PRO A 27 -3.84 -13.43 8.60
CA PRO A 27 -3.55 -13.86 9.97
C PRO A 27 -4.09 -15.26 10.31
N SER A 28 -4.96 -15.83 9.47
CA SER A 28 -5.53 -17.17 9.60
C SER A 28 -4.69 -18.29 8.99
N GLY A 29 -3.54 -17.98 8.38
CA GLY A 29 -2.51 -18.97 8.00
C GLY A 29 -2.49 -19.45 6.54
N ASP A 30 -3.46 -19.08 5.68
CA ASP A 30 -3.40 -19.33 4.23
C ASP A 30 -2.46 -18.33 3.53
N THR A 31 -1.15 -18.45 3.82
CA THR A 31 -0.09 -17.55 3.30
C THR A 31 0.40 -17.92 1.90
N GLU A 32 -0.17 -18.95 1.26
CA GLU A 32 0.20 -19.37 -0.10
C GLU A 32 -0.17 -18.30 -1.14
N ARG A 33 -1.12 -17.42 -0.80
CA ARG A 33 -1.59 -16.39 -1.72
C ARG A 33 -0.68 -15.16 -1.67
N PRO A 34 -0.19 -14.69 -2.82
CA PRO A 34 0.59 -13.47 -2.85
C PRO A 34 -0.28 -12.27 -2.49
N HIS A 35 0.25 -11.39 -1.65
CA HIS A 35 -0.40 -10.16 -1.25
C HIS A 35 0.51 -8.95 -1.38
N ILE A 36 -0.11 -7.78 -1.47
CA ILE A 36 0.58 -6.49 -1.51
C ILE A 36 0.09 -5.65 -0.35
N VAL A 37 1.02 -5.16 0.47
CA VAL A 37 0.71 -4.22 1.55
C VAL A 37 1.03 -2.79 1.11
N ALA A 38 0.08 -1.89 1.30
CA ALA A 38 0.24 -0.47 1.03
C ALA A 38 -0.13 0.37 2.24
N ARG A 39 0.79 1.25 2.62
CA ARG A 39 0.66 2.14 3.78
C ARG A 39 0.06 3.49 3.38
N GLN A 40 -0.84 4.04 4.21
CA GLN A 40 -1.45 5.35 4.04
C GLN A 40 -2.01 5.55 2.63
N LEU A 41 -2.95 4.70 2.24
CA LEU A 41 -3.49 4.66 0.89
C LEU A 41 -4.98 4.96 0.92
N GLY A 42 -5.47 5.66 -0.11
CA GLY A 42 -6.83 6.16 -0.11
C GLY A 42 -7.27 6.73 -1.44
N THR A 43 -8.54 7.05 -1.57
CA THR A 43 -9.10 7.85 -2.66
C THR A 43 -8.90 9.35 -2.39
N LYS A 44 -9.60 10.22 -3.13
CA LYS A 44 -9.67 11.65 -2.79
C LYS A 44 -10.45 11.90 -1.48
N HIS A 45 -11.37 10.99 -1.14
CA HIS A 45 -12.37 11.19 -0.10
C HIS A 45 -12.13 10.37 1.17
N ARG A 46 -11.32 9.30 1.09
CA ARG A 46 -11.07 8.39 2.21
C ARG A 46 -9.65 7.84 2.15
N ARG A 47 -8.98 7.66 3.29
CA ARG A 47 -7.61 7.17 3.39
C ARG A 47 -7.46 6.20 4.56
N TRP A 48 -7.07 4.98 4.23
CA TRP A 48 -6.80 3.92 5.18
C TRP A 48 -5.35 3.90 5.61
N ASP A 49 -5.11 3.44 6.84
CA ASP A 49 -3.78 3.30 7.37
C ASP A 49 -2.99 2.19 6.68
N THR A 50 -3.63 1.03 6.52
CA THR A 50 -3.06 -0.11 5.79
C THR A 50 -4.08 -0.67 4.81
N ILE A 51 -3.65 -0.94 3.58
CA ILE A 51 -4.40 -1.72 2.60
C ILE A 51 -3.61 -2.99 2.30
N VAL A 52 -4.28 -4.14 2.32
CA VAL A 52 -3.74 -5.40 1.82
C VAL A 52 -4.51 -5.81 0.59
N ILE A 53 -3.81 -6.13 -0.50
CA ILE A 53 -4.41 -6.67 -1.72
C ILE A 53 -4.02 -8.14 -1.82
N GLU A 54 -4.98 -9.04 -1.59
CA GLU A 54 -4.79 -10.45 -1.91
C GLU A 54 -4.93 -10.62 -3.42
N CYS A 55 -3.96 -11.32 -4.01
CA CYS A 55 -3.81 -11.38 -5.45
C CYS A 55 -4.09 -12.79 -5.98
N ASP A 56 -4.56 -12.86 -7.22
CA ASP A 56 -4.44 -14.09 -8.01
C ASP A 56 -2.97 -14.23 -8.46
N PRO A 57 -2.27 -15.35 -8.17
CA PRO A 57 -0.86 -15.49 -8.49
C PRO A 57 -0.55 -15.32 -9.99
N LYS A 58 -1.36 -15.91 -10.86
CA LYS A 58 -1.18 -15.83 -12.31
C LYS A 58 -1.52 -14.43 -12.83
N GLY A 59 -2.58 -13.83 -12.32
CA GLY A 59 -3.01 -12.48 -12.63
C GLY A 59 -1.95 -11.45 -12.24
N LEU A 60 -1.36 -11.57 -11.05
CA LEU A 60 -0.31 -10.69 -10.57
C LEU A 60 0.97 -10.79 -11.43
N ARG A 61 1.38 -12.01 -11.80
CA ARG A 61 2.48 -12.23 -12.75
C ARG A 61 2.18 -11.66 -14.14
N THR A 62 0.94 -11.76 -14.61
CA THR A 62 0.56 -11.14 -15.88
C THR A 62 0.56 -9.61 -15.78
N ARG A 63 0.14 -9.06 -14.62
CA ARG A 63 0.11 -7.62 -14.38
C ARG A 63 1.52 -7.04 -14.40
N SER A 64 2.54 -7.76 -13.95
CA SER A 64 3.93 -7.25 -13.97
C SER A 64 4.47 -6.95 -15.37
N GLN A 65 3.89 -7.54 -16.43
CA GLN A 65 4.23 -7.22 -17.82
C GLN A 65 3.91 -5.75 -18.18
N PHE A 66 2.98 -5.11 -17.46
CA PHE A 66 2.65 -3.68 -17.63
C PHE A 66 3.55 -2.76 -16.78
N GLY A 67 4.65 -3.31 -16.25
CA GLY A 67 5.67 -2.62 -15.47
C GLY A 67 5.27 -2.31 -14.03
N ASP A 68 6.27 -1.88 -13.27
CA ASP A 68 6.20 -1.71 -11.81
C ASP A 68 5.35 -0.53 -11.32
N LYS A 69 5.08 0.44 -12.20
CA LYS A 69 4.35 1.67 -11.86
C LYS A 69 2.84 1.41 -11.94
N ALA A 70 2.10 2.05 -11.02
CA ALA A 70 0.64 2.04 -11.01
C ALA A 70 0.08 2.50 -12.37
N LEU A 71 -1.06 1.94 -12.76
CA LEU A 71 -1.89 2.45 -13.84
C LEU A 71 -2.99 3.31 -13.21
N ASP A 72 -3.04 4.57 -13.60
CA ASP A 72 -4.15 5.44 -13.21
C ASP A 72 -5.41 5.09 -14.01
N ARG A 73 -6.51 5.78 -13.70
CA ARG A 73 -7.82 5.58 -14.33
C ARG A 73 -7.75 5.67 -15.86
N ASP A 74 -6.95 6.57 -16.41
CA ASP A 74 -6.90 6.77 -17.85
C ASP A 74 -6.06 5.69 -18.54
N LEU A 75 -4.94 5.29 -17.93
CA LEU A 75 -4.17 4.15 -18.42
C LEU A 75 -4.97 2.84 -18.34
N LEU A 76 -5.73 2.63 -17.25
CA LEU A 76 -6.62 1.48 -17.10
C LEU A 76 -7.72 1.45 -18.16
N HIS A 77 -8.30 2.60 -18.50
CA HIS A 77 -9.28 2.71 -19.59
C HIS A 77 -8.69 2.23 -20.92
N VAL A 78 -7.41 2.55 -21.19
CA VAL A 78 -6.75 2.14 -22.42
C VAL A 78 -6.35 0.65 -22.40
N VAL A 79 -5.59 0.20 -21.41
CA VAL A 79 -4.99 -1.15 -21.41
C VAL A 79 -6.02 -2.27 -21.23
N THR A 80 -7.12 -2.00 -20.51
CA THR A 80 -8.20 -2.98 -20.31
C THR A 80 -9.00 -3.19 -21.59
N ASN A 81 -9.11 -2.16 -22.43
CA ASN A 81 -9.93 -2.19 -23.65
C ASN A 81 -9.10 -2.31 -24.94
N ALA A 82 -7.77 -2.35 -24.84
CA ALA A 82 -6.91 -2.43 -26.02
C ALA A 82 -7.15 -3.74 -26.79
N PRO A 83 -7.29 -3.69 -28.13
CA PRO A 83 -7.67 -4.83 -28.95
C PRO A 83 -6.50 -5.81 -29.17
N ALA A 84 -6.83 -7.07 -29.48
CA ALA A 84 -5.84 -8.10 -29.80
C ALA A 84 -5.16 -7.90 -31.17
N SER A 85 -5.86 -7.27 -32.11
CA SER A 85 -5.38 -6.89 -33.43
C SER A 85 -5.32 -5.37 -33.56
N TRP A 86 -4.59 -4.88 -34.57
CA TRP A 86 -4.46 -3.44 -34.81
C TRP A 86 -5.79 -2.81 -35.18
N GLN A 87 -6.22 -1.81 -34.43
CA GLN A 87 -7.45 -1.06 -34.71
C GLN A 87 -7.28 0.42 -34.33
N TRP A 88 -7.94 1.31 -35.06
CA TRP A 88 -7.94 2.73 -34.73
C TRP A 88 -8.48 2.95 -33.30
N TYR A 89 -7.74 3.69 -32.47
CA TYR A 89 -8.04 3.80 -31.04
C TYR A 89 -9.46 4.28 -30.73
N ARG A 90 -10.05 5.14 -31.57
CA ARG A 90 -11.44 5.62 -31.38
C ARG A 90 -12.51 4.58 -31.70
N ASN A 91 -12.17 3.57 -32.50
CA ASN A 91 -13.06 2.44 -32.76
C ASN A 91 -12.87 1.31 -31.75
N ALA A 92 -11.69 1.22 -31.13
CA ALA A 92 -11.34 0.15 -30.21
C ALA A 92 -11.73 0.43 -28.75
N LEU A 93 -11.58 1.68 -28.31
CA LEU A 93 -11.84 2.07 -26.93
C LEU A 93 -13.30 2.50 -26.73
N PRO A 94 -13.92 2.18 -25.59
CA PRO A 94 -15.23 2.70 -25.23
C PRO A 94 -15.23 4.23 -25.25
N LYS A 95 -16.35 4.83 -25.65
CA LYS A 95 -16.48 6.30 -25.68
C LYS A 95 -16.32 6.86 -24.25
N PRO A 96 -15.35 7.75 -23.99
CA PRO A 96 -15.19 8.40 -22.69
C PRO A 96 -16.29 9.44 -22.43
N SER A 97 -16.46 9.84 -21.16
CA SER A 97 -17.31 10.97 -20.76
C SER A 97 -16.64 12.34 -20.96
N TYR A 98 -15.45 12.39 -21.56
CA TYR A 98 -14.61 13.56 -21.77
C TYR A 98 -14.05 13.57 -23.21
N ASP A 99 -13.32 14.62 -23.60
CA ASP A 99 -12.82 14.77 -24.97
C ASP A 99 -11.80 13.67 -25.39
N TRP A 100 -11.90 13.20 -26.64
CA TRP A 100 -10.98 12.24 -27.25
C TRP A 100 -9.50 12.69 -27.28
N ARG A 101 -9.23 13.99 -27.12
CA ARG A 101 -7.87 14.52 -26.95
C ARG A 101 -7.19 13.92 -25.73
N TYR A 102 -7.89 13.82 -24.59
CA TYR A 102 -7.33 13.23 -23.36
C TYR A 102 -7.08 11.73 -23.52
N VAL A 103 -7.92 11.01 -24.27
CA VAL A 103 -7.67 9.60 -24.59
C VAL A 103 -6.41 9.45 -25.46
N ARG A 104 -6.21 10.36 -26.43
CA ARG A 104 -5.00 10.34 -27.26
C ARG A 104 -3.74 10.56 -26.42
N GLU A 105 -3.77 11.49 -25.47
CA GLU A 105 -2.67 11.71 -24.53
C GLU A 105 -2.39 10.45 -23.71
N SER A 106 -3.43 9.75 -23.24
CA SER A 106 -3.29 8.48 -22.53
C SER A 106 -2.75 7.33 -23.39
N VAL A 107 -3.13 7.27 -24.67
CA VAL A 107 -2.57 6.31 -25.64
C VAL A 107 -1.07 6.54 -25.82
N HIS A 108 -0.64 7.78 -25.96
CA HIS A 108 0.80 8.12 -26.06
C HIS A 108 1.54 7.80 -24.77
N ARG A 109 1.00 8.20 -23.61
CA ARG A 109 1.57 7.84 -22.29
C ARG A 109 1.71 6.33 -22.11
N ALA A 110 0.74 5.54 -22.59
CA ALA A 110 0.80 4.08 -22.54
C ALA A 110 1.88 3.52 -23.48
N ALA A 111 2.01 4.08 -24.68
CA ALA A 111 3.04 3.70 -25.65
C ALA A 111 4.45 4.01 -25.13
N ASP A 112 4.67 5.22 -24.61
CA ASP A 112 5.96 5.66 -24.05
C ASP A 112 6.37 4.81 -22.85
N ARG A 113 5.40 4.26 -22.12
CA ARG A 113 5.62 3.31 -21.03
C ARG A 113 5.88 1.87 -21.51
N GLY A 114 5.75 1.58 -22.80
CA GLY A 114 5.86 0.23 -23.36
C GLY A 114 4.71 -0.71 -22.97
N ILE A 115 3.57 -0.17 -22.51
CA ILE A 115 2.42 -0.95 -22.03
C ILE A 115 1.28 -1.05 -23.07
N LEU A 116 1.50 -0.50 -24.26
CA LEU A 116 0.57 -0.51 -25.38
C LEU A 116 1.38 -0.41 -26.68
N ASN A 117 1.05 -1.23 -27.68
CA ASN A 117 1.63 -1.05 -29.01
C ASN A 117 0.84 0.02 -29.77
N THR A 118 1.55 0.94 -30.42
CA THR A 118 0.94 1.96 -31.29
C THR A 118 1.62 1.97 -32.65
N ARG A 119 0.86 2.32 -33.69
CA ARG A 119 1.40 2.63 -35.02
C ARG A 119 0.54 3.68 -35.71
N LYS A 120 1.13 4.38 -36.68
CA LYS A 120 0.41 5.35 -37.51
C LYS A 120 0.11 4.76 -38.88
N ARG A 121 -1.15 4.82 -39.31
CA ARG A 121 -1.58 4.46 -40.67
C ARG A 121 -2.38 5.63 -41.25
N GLY A 122 -1.76 6.39 -42.15
CA GLY A 122 -2.31 7.67 -42.62
C GLY A 122 -2.50 8.65 -41.45
N ASN A 123 -3.73 9.13 -41.26
CA ASN A 123 -4.11 10.01 -40.14
C ASN A 123 -4.61 9.26 -38.89
N LYS A 124 -4.66 7.92 -38.90
CA LYS A 124 -5.18 7.11 -37.79
C LYS A 124 -4.03 6.58 -36.92
N ILE A 125 -4.21 6.69 -35.61
CA ILE A 125 -3.37 6.01 -34.61
C ILE A 125 -4.04 4.67 -34.30
N GLU A 126 -3.43 3.58 -34.75
CA GLU A 126 -3.87 2.23 -34.41
C GLU A 126 -3.19 1.76 -33.13
N ILE A 127 -3.93 1.04 -32.30
CA ILE A 127 -3.46 0.47 -31.04
C ILE A 127 -3.60 -1.04 -31.07
N LYS A 128 -2.75 -1.74 -30.32
CA LYS A 128 -2.83 -3.18 -30.07
C LYS A 128 -2.30 -3.47 -28.66
N ARG A 129 -2.99 -4.31 -27.91
CA ARG A 129 -2.56 -4.72 -26.56
C ARG A 129 -1.22 -5.48 -26.62
N ILE A 130 -0.37 -5.29 -25.60
CA ILE A 130 0.83 -6.13 -25.41
C ILE A 130 0.46 -7.52 -24.86
N ALA A 131 -0.57 -7.56 -24.01
CA ALA A 131 -1.18 -8.73 -23.41
C ALA A 131 -2.61 -8.37 -22.96
N PRO A 132 -3.52 -9.33 -22.71
CA PRO A 132 -4.77 -9.06 -22.01
C PRO A 132 -4.48 -8.51 -20.61
N TYR A 133 -5.21 -7.46 -20.19
CA TYR A 133 -5.10 -6.97 -18.83
C TYR A 133 -5.76 -7.97 -17.86
N PRO A 134 -5.06 -8.45 -16.82
CA PRO A 134 -5.55 -9.57 -16.01
C PRO A 134 -6.49 -9.12 -14.88
N GLN A 135 -7.40 -10.01 -14.48
CA GLN A 135 -8.05 -9.93 -13.17
C GLN A 135 -7.07 -10.45 -12.12
N TRP A 136 -6.31 -9.54 -11.51
CA TRP A 136 -5.26 -9.90 -10.55
C TRP A 136 -5.64 -9.65 -9.09
N VAL A 137 -6.69 -8.86 -8.85
CA VAL A 137 -7.20 -8.53 -7.52
C VAL A 137 -8.21 -9.58 -7.10
N ARG A 138 -7.96 -10.26 -5.98
CA ARG A 138 -8.93 -11.18 -5.36
C ARG A 138 -9.69 -10.52 -4.24
N ARG A 139 -8.96 -9.85 -3.35
CA ARG A 139 -9.52 -9.20 -2.17
C ARG A 139 -8.78 -7.91 -1.86
N ILE A 140 -9.52 -6.89 -1.44
CA ILE A 140 -9.00 -5.65 -0.88
C ILE A 140 -9.37 -5.64 0.60
N VAL A 141 -8.38 -5.56 1.47
CA VAL A 141 -8.57 -5.49 2.91
C VAL A 141 -8.11 -4.11 3.39
N ALA A 142 -8.96 -3.42 4.13
CA ALA A 142 -8.63 -2.19 4.82
C ALA A 142 -8.36 -2.48 6.30
N ILE A 143 -7.28 -1.92 6.85
CA ILE A 143 -6.94 -2.02 8.26
C ILE A 143 -6.74 -0.60 8.81
N GLU A 144 -7.53 -0.25 9.82
CA GLU A 144 -7.40 0.96 10.62
C GLU A 144 -6.58 0.65 11.87
N ASN A 145 -5.56 1.46 12.14
CA ASN A 145 -4.65 1.21 13.23
C ASN A 145 -5.04 2.07 14.44
N LYS A 146 -5.42 1.43 15.55
CA LYS A 146 -5.66 2.10 16.82
C LYS A 146 -4.93 1.38 17.96
N PRO A 147 -3.67 1.73 18.25
CA PRO A 147 -2.87 1.01 19.26
C PRO A 147 -3.47 1.10 20.66
N ASP A 148 -4.14 2.19 20.99
CA ASP A 148 -4.76 2.48 22.29
C ASP A 148 -6.29 2.40 22.18
N LEU A 149 -6.81 1.22 21.87
CA LEU A 149 -8.24 0.99 21.69
C LEU A 149 -9.01 0.96 23.04
N THR A 150 -9.23 2.13 23.62
CA THR A 150 -10.13 2.32 24.76
C THR A 150 -11.60 2.37 24.32
N ALA A 151 -12.55 2.27 25.25
CA ALA A 151 -13.98 2.40 24.93
C ALA A 151 -14.34 3.71 24.22
N ALA A 152 -13.76 4.83 24.62
CA ALA A 152 -13.98 6.12 23.96
C ALA A 152 -13.32 6.18 22.57
N ALA A 153 -12.16 5.54 22.40
CA ALA A 153 -11.49 5.44 21.11
C ALA A 153 -12.25 4.55 20.13
N ALA A 154 -12.83 3.46 20.61
CA ALA A 154 -13.65 2.56 19.80
C ALA A 154 -14.97 3.22 19.37
N ASP A 155 -15.65 3.93 20.27
CA ASP A 155 -16.85 4.73 19.95
C ASP A 155 -16.55 5.77 18.85
N SER A 156 -15.44 6.50 18.97
CA SER A 156 -15.00 7.47 17.95
C SER A 156 -14.63 6.84 16.61
N LEU A 157 -14.15 5.59 16.63
CA LEU A 157 -13.72 4.88 15.42
C LEU A 157 -14.89 4.16 14.72
N ALA A 158 -15.94 3.81 15.46
CA ALA A 158 -17.07 3.04 14.96
C ALA A 158 -17.73 3.67 13.72
N GLU A 159 -17.99 4.98 13.73
CA GLU A 159 -18.58 5.69 12.58
C GLU A 159 -17.70 5.58 11.32
N GLN A 160 -16.38 5.66 11.49
CA GLN A 160 -15.44 5.52 10.36
C GLN A 160 -15.46 4.09 9.80
N ILE A 161 -15.53 3.08 10.67
CA ILE A 161 -15.57 1.68 10.26
C ILE A 161 -16.91 1.36 9.58
N GLU A 162 -18.02 1.85 10.11
CA GLU A 162 -19.35 1.71 9.51
C GLU A 162 -19.40 2.36 8.11
N HIS A 163 -18.78 3.54 7.96
CA HIS A 163 -18.66 4.18 6.65
C HIS A 163 -17.87 3.31 5.66
N ASP A 164 -16.74 2.73 6.08
CA ASP A 164 -15.92 1.89 5.20
C ASP A 164 -16.63 0.59 4.80
N VAL A 165 -17.32 -0.04 5.75
CA VAL A 165 -18.17 -1.22 5.53
C VAL A 165 -19.27 -0.90 4.53
N THR A 166 -19.93 0.25 4.69
CA THR A 166 -21.02 0.70 3.81
C THR A 166 -20.52 1.08 2.42
N ALA A 167 -19.35 1.73 2.31
CA ALA A 167 -18.78 2.16 1.05
C ALA A 167 -18.31 0.99 0.15
N ARG A 168 -18.00 -0.17 0.74
CA ARG A 168 -17.61 -1.42 0.05
C ARG A 168 -16.46 -1.27 -0.94
N LEU A 169 -15.57 -0.30 -0.69
CA LEU A 169 -14.32 -0.13 -1.44
C LEU A 169 -13.28 -1.20 -1.07
N ALA A 170 -13.39 -1.75 0.14
CA ALA A 170 -12.72 -2.96 0.58
C ALA A 170 -13.73 -4.10 0.74
N ASP A 171 -13.25 -5.34 0.63
CA ASP A 171 -14.00 -6.57 0.89
C ASP A 171 -13.97 -6.96 2.37
N GLU A 172 -12.98 -6.47 3.11
CA GLU A 172 -12.90 -6.65 4.56
C GLU A 172 -12.34 -5.38 5.20
N VAL A 173 -12.85 -5.04 6.37
CA VAL A 173 -12.38 -3.93 7.19
C VAL A 173 -11.94 -4.51 8.53
N TRP A 174 -10.77 -4.08 9.00
CA TRP A 174 -10.17 -4.56 10.24
C TRP A 174 -9.73 -3.39 11.10
N VAL A 175 -9.83 -3.57 12.43
CA VAL A 175 -9.17 -2.71 13.40
C VAL A 175 -7.96 -3.47 13.95
N ALA A 176 -6.78 -2.87 13.81
CA ALA A 176 -5.54 -3.35 14.43
C ALA A 176 -5.27 -2.56 15.70
N THR A 177 -5.16 -3.26 16.83
CA THR A 177 -4.86 -2.65 18.14
C THR A 177 -3.66 -3.31 18.80
N ALA A 178 -3.00 -2.60 19.71
CA ALA A 178 -1.96 -3.19 20.53
C ALA A 178 -2.56 -4.28 21.42
N GLU A 179 -1.80 -5.33 21.67
CA GLU A 179 -2.12 -6.25 22.75
C GLU A 179 -1.86 -5.56 24.08
N THR A 180 -2.92 -5.42 24.87
CA THR A 180 -2.88 -4.92 26.25
C THR A 180 -2.99 -6.10 27.23
N LYS A 181 -2.52 -5.89 28.46
CA LYS A 181 -2.75 -6.87 29.55
C LYS A 181 -4.23 -7.00 29.89
N ASP A 182 -4.99 -5.92 29.69
CA ASP A 182 -6.43 -5.92 29.83
C ASP A 182 -7.07 -6.64 28.64
N HIS A 183 -7.94 -7.60 28.92
CA HIS A 183 -8.73 -8.26 27.89
C HIS A 183 -9.61 -7.23 27.16
N ILE A 184 -9.64 -7.30 25.83
CA ILE A 184 -10.66 -6.61 25.05
C ILE A 184 -12.02 -7.15 25.50
N SER A 185 -12.83 -6.29 26.14
CA SER A 185 -14.12 -6.69 26.67
C SER A 185 -15.11 -6.97 25.53
N PRO A 186 -16.08 -7.88 25.70
CA PRO A 186 -17.15 -8.08 24.73
C PRO A 186 -17.88 -6.78 24.36
N ALA A 187 -18.12 -5.90 25.34
CA ALA A 187 -18.74 -4.60 25.11
C ALA A 187 -17.93 -3.69 24.16
N LEU A 188 -16.60 -3.82 24.12
CA LEU A 188 -15.75 -3.09 23.17
C LEU A 188 -15.88 -3.67 21.75
N LEU A 189 -16.07 -5.00 21.64
CA LEU A 189 -16.28 -5.67 20.36
C LEU A 189 -17.66 -5.28 19.77
N GLU A 190 -18.67 -5.14 20.61
CA GLU A 190 -20.05 -4.77 20.23
C GLU A 190 -20.18 -3.34 19.69
N GLN A 191 -19.17 -2.48 19.88
CA GLN A 191 -19.15 -1.12 19.32
C GLN A 191 -18.85 -1.09 17.82
N PHE A 192 -18.25 -2.15 17.28
CA PHE A 192 -17.93 -2.25 15.86
C PHE A 192 -19.01 -3.02 15.10
N PRO A 193 -19.24 -2.69 13.82
CA PRO A 193 -20.11 -3.51 12.98
C PRO A 193 -19.57 -4.95 12.92
N VAL A 194 -20.47 -5.94 12.89
CA VAL A 194 -20.13 -7.38 12.91
C VAL A 194 -19.31 -7.83 11.70
N GLU A 195 -19.30 -7.01 10.65
CA GLU A 195 -18.51 -7.19 9.45
C GLU A 195 -17.06 -6.70 9.57
N ALA A 196 -16.71 -6.00 10.65
CA ALA A 196 -15.35 -5.58 10.94
C ALA A 196 -14.62 -6.64 11.77
N GLY A 197 -13.37 -6.94 11.39
CA GLY A 197 -12.48 -7.82 12.13
C GLY A 197 -11.62 -7.05 13.13
N ILE A 198 -11.10 -7.75 14.14
CA ILE A 198 -10.18 -7.16 15.12
C ILE A 198 -8.94 -8.03 15.26
N ILE A 199 -7.76 -7.41 15.10
CA ILE A 199 -6.45 -8.05 15.30
C ILE A 199 -5.75 -7.34 16.46
N THR A 200 -5.26 -8.12 17.42
CA THR A 200 -4.32 -7.62 18.44
C THR A 200 -2.90 -7.91 18.03
N LEU A 201 -2.00 -6.95 18.21
CA LEU A 201 -0.59 -7.11 17.90
C LEU A 201 0.31 -6.83 19.10
N SER A 202 1.24 -7.74 19.36
CA SER A 202 2.33 -7.57 20.32
C SER A 202 3.67 -7.44 19.62
N PHE A 203 4.40 -6.39 19.98
CA PHE A 203 5.73 -6.08 19.46
C PHE A 203 6.79 -6.02 20.56
N GLU A 204 6.55 -6.62 21.73
CA GLU A 204 7.50 -6.63 22.84
C GLU A 204 8.87 -7.23 22.47
N THR A 205 8.87 -8.26 21.63
CA THR A 205 10.08 -8.91 21.09
C THR A 205 10.45 -8.43 19.68
N GLY A 206 9.82 -7.33 19.25
CA GLY A 206 9.89 -6.78 17.90
C GLY A 206 8.96 -7.46 16.91
N VAL A 207 8.98 -7.01 15.65
CA VAL A 207 8.04 -7.50 14.63
C VAL A 207 8.45 -8.88 14.13
N THR A 208 7.59 -9.88 14.31
CA THR A 208 7.75 -11.24 13.80
C THR A 208 6.48 -11.67 13.03
N PRO A 209 6.53 -12.79 12.29
CA PRO A 209 5.33 -13.38 11.70
C PRO A 209 4.17 -13.62 12.68
N THR A 210 4.51 -13.99 13.92
CA THR A 210 3.56 -14.34 14.98
C THR A 210 3.16 -13.14 15.85
N SER A 211 3.50 -11.90 15.46
CA SER A 211 3.17 -10.70 16.25
C SER A 211 1.69 -10.38 16.32
N GLY A 212 0.84 -10.96 15.46
CA GLY A 212 -0.59 -10.65 15.39
C GLY A 212 -1.45 -11.88 15.64
N SER A 213 -2.54 -11.68 16.38
CA SER A 213 -3.58 -12.68 16.63
C SER A 213 -4.95 -12.09 16.31
N VAL A 214 -5.79 -12.86 15.62
CA VAL A 214 -7.20 -12.49 15.42
C VAL A 214 -7.92 -12.58 16.76
N ARG A 215 -8.65 -11.53 17.13
CA ARG A 215 -9.58 -11.51 18.27
C ARG A 215 -11.02 -11.64 17.83
N TRP A 216 -11.35 -11.05 16.69
CA TRP A 216 -12.67 -11.15 16.08
C TRP A 216 -12.52 -11.31 14.57
N HIS A 217 -13.18 -12.31 13.99
CA HIS A 217 -13.20 -12.50 12.55
C HIS A 217 -14.31 -11.64 11.93
N PRO A 218 -14.03 -10.91 10.84
CA PRO A 218 -15.07 -10.19 10.12
C PRO A 218 -16.07 -11.18 9.55
N THR A 219 -17.36 -10.89 9.66
CA THR A 219 -18.35 -11.56 8.81
C THR A 219 -18.10 -11.08 7.38
N SER A 220 -17.73 -12.00 6.47
CA SER A 220 -17.29 -11.61 5.12
C SER A 220 -18.31 -10.68 4.45
N LEU A 221 -17.89 -9.46 4.13
CA LEU A 221 -18.65 -8.59 3.24
C LEU A 221 -18.57 -9.23 1.86
N ARG A 222 -19.62 -9.95 1.47
CA ARG A 222 -19.78 -10.32 0.06
C ARG A 222 -19.91 -9.00 -0.70
N SER A 223 -18.83 -8.56 -1.33
CA SER A 223 -18.90 -7.50 -2.32
C SER A 223 -19.90 -8.00 -3.37
N ASN A 224 -21.08 -7.38 -3.44
CA ASN A 224 -21.83 -7.46 -4.68
C ASN A 224 -20.89 -6.88 -5.73
N LYS A 225 -20.32 -7.75 -6.58
CA LYS A 225 -19.71 -7.30 -7.82
C LYS A 225 -20.74 -6.35 -8.43
N PRO A 226 -20.40 -5.09 -8.73
CA PRO A 226 -21.26 -4.33 -9.62
C PRO A 226 -21.44 -5.23 -10.84
N GLU A 227 -22.69 -5.59 -11.14
CA GLU A 227 -23.03 -6.09 -12.46
C GLU A 227 -22.36 -5.18 -13.48
N ASP A 228 -21.76 -5.81 -14.49
CA ASP A 228 -20.97 -5.25 -15.58
C ASP A 228 -20.97 -3.73 -15.63
N SER A 229 -19.79 -3.11 -15.53
CA SER A 229 -19.59 -1.67 -15.68
C SER A 229 -20.30 -1.12 -16.93
N VAL A 230 -21.59 -0.77 -16.78
CA VAL A 230 -22.41 -0.19 -17.83
C VAL A 230 -21.79 1.17 -18.14
N GLY A 231 -21.22 1.29 -19.35
CA GLY A 231 -20.62 2.53 -19.85
C GLY A 231 -19.10 2.68 -19.72
N GLY A 232 -18.33 1.60 -19.54
CA GLY A 232 -16.85 1.66 -19.70
C GLY A 232 -16.10 2.46 -18.63
N ARG A 233 -16.73 2.72 -17.48
CA ARG A 233 -16.08 3.35 -16.31
C ARG A 233 -15.16 2.36 -15.62
N VAL A 234 -13.90 2.76 -15.43
CA VAL A 234 -12.93 1.98 -14.65
C VAL A 234 -13.37 1.89 -13.19
N ASP A 235 -13.37 0.67 -12.66
CA ASP A 235 -13.68 0.37 -11.26
C ASP A 235 -12.71 1.08 -10.31
N GLN A 236 -13.27 1.83 -9.35
CA GLN A 236 -12.51 2.54 -8.34
C GLN A 236 -11.68 1.58 -7.46
N ARG A 237 -12.15 0.35 -7.25
CA ARG A 237 -11.43 -0.69 -6.51
C ARG A 237 -10.16 -1.11 -7.25
N LEU A 238 -10.25 -1.29 -8.57
CA LEU A 238 -9.07 -1.56 -9.41
C LEU A 238 -8.08 -0.39 -9.38
N VAL A 239 -8.56 0.86 -9.39
CA VAL A 239 -7.69 2.04 -9.23
C VAL A 239 -6.99 2.04 -7.87
N LEU A 240 -7.68 1.68 -6.80
CA LEU A 240 -7.10 1.56 -5.46
C LEU A 240 -6.02 0.48 -5.44
N ALA A 241 -6.31 -0.70 -5.98
CA ALA A 241 -5.37 -1.81 -6.08
C ALA A 241 -4.14 -1.45 -6.94
N GLU A 242 -4.33 -0.78 -8.08
CA GLU A 242 -3.22 -0.28 -8.90
C GLU A 242 -2.33 0.71 -8.16
N ARG A 243 -2.93 1.58 -7.36
CA ARG A 243 -2.17 2.50 -6.51
C ARG A 243 -1.41 1.75 -5.42
N ALA A 244 -1.99 0.70 -4.84
CA ALA A 244 -1.28 -0.17 -3.90
C ALA A 244 -0.11 -0.88 -4.61
N TYR A 245 -0.32 -1.44 -5.80
CA TYR A 245 0.70 -2.09 -6.61
C TYR A 245 1.89 -1.17 -6.94
N GLY A 246 1.61 0.06 -7.39
CA GLY A 246 2.68 0.98 -7.81
C GLY A 246 3.34 1.77 -6.68
N ARG A 247 2.61 2.07 -5.60
CA ARG A 247 3.20 2.78 -4.43
C ARG A 247 3.81 1.81 -3.43
N GLY A 248 3.23 0.62 -3.29
CA GLY A 248 3.54 -0.36 -2.26
C GLY A 248 3.63 0.29 -0.88
N TRP A 249 4.62 -0.16 -0.11
CA TRP A 249 5.04 0.49 1.11
C TRP A 249 5.53 1.93 0.89
N ARG A 250 4.74 2.92 1.35
CA ARG A 250 5.22 4.31 1.47
C ARG A 250 6.27 4.40 2.57
N SER A 251 7.53 4.28 2.15
CA SER A 251 8.65 4.38 3.08
C SER A 251 8.82 5.82 3.55
N TYR A 252 9.03 5.96 4.86
CA TYR A 252 9.06 7.22 5.60
C TYR A 252 10.17 8.18 5.14
N HIS A 253 11.20 7.70 4.42
CA HIS A 253 12.24 8.56 3.82
C HIS A 253 11.68 9.60 2.84
N ARG A 254 10.46 9.41 2.29
CA ARG A 254 9.81 10.39 1.41
C ARG A 254 9.22 11.60 2.15
N THR A 255 8.96 11.45 3.43
CA THR A 255 8.30 12.44 4.27
C THR A 255 9.19 12.89 5.44
N MET A 256 10.36 12.29 5.57
CA MET A 256 11.36 12.60 6.58
C MET A 256 12.65 13.08 5.90
N ARG A 257 13.64 13.45 6.71
CA ARG A 257 14.95 13.96 6.27
C ARG A 257 16.04 12.90 6.42
N PRO A 258 16.14 11.90 5.52
CA PRO A 258 17.24 10.94 5.55
C PRO A 258 18.59 11.60 5.28
N ASP A 259 18.61 12.81 4.70
CA ASP A 259 19.79 13.66 4.48
C ASP A 259 20.28 14.37 5.74
N CYS A 260 19.61 14.15 6.88
CA CYS A 260 20.06 14.60 8.19
C CYS A 260 21.03 13.57 8.77
N ARG A 261 22.21 14.00 9.26
CA ARG A 261 23.18 13.10 9.93
C ARG A 261 22.63 12.41 11.17
N GLN A 262 21.56 12.96 11.76
CA GLN A 262 20.88 12.40 12.93
C GLN A 262 19.89 11.28 12.56
N PHE A 263 19.60 11.08 11.27
CA PHE A 263 18.65 10.09 10.80
C PHE A 263 19.29 8.71 10.71
N GLN A 264 18.74 7.75 11.44
CA GLN A 264 19.23 6.37 11.49
C GLN A 264 18.06 5.40 11.29
N LEU A 265 18.40 4.15 11.00
CA LEU A 265 17.45 3.04 11.03
C LEU A 265 17.74 2.18 12.26
N GLN A 266 16.71 1.90 13.04
CA GLN A 266 16.79 0.96 14.14
C GLN A 266 16.01 -0.31 13.79
N ARG A 267 16.63 -1.45 14.05
CA ARG A 267 16.00 -2.75 13.85
C ARG A 267 15.04 -3.03 14.99
N ASP A 268 13.86 -3.54 14.63
CA ASP A 268 12.84 -3.97 15.57
C ASP A 268 12.23 -5.29 15.08
N GLY A 269 12.81 -6.42 15.52
CA GLY A 269 12.59 -7.73 14.93
C GLY A 269 12.93 -7.75 13.43
N ARG A 270 11.90 -7.96 12.60
CA ARG A 270 11.95 -7.95 11.13
C ARG A 270 11.61 -6.58 10.52
N SER A 271 11.38 -5.55 11.34
CA SER A 271 11.15 -4.17 10.88
C SER A 271 12.39 -3.29 10.97
N LEU A 272 12.38 -2.20 10.21
CA LEU A 272 13.37 -1.13 10.26
C LEU A 272 12.60 0.17 10.48
N LEU A 273 12.80 0.79 11.62
CA LEU A 273 12.09 1.99 12.04
C LEU A 273 13.01 3.22 11.96
N PRO A 274 12.48 4.41 11.65
CA PRO A 274 13.28 5.63 11.68
C PRO A 274 13.66 5.96 13.13
N PHE A 275 14.90 6.40 13.33
CA PHE A 275 15.40 6.86 14.63
C PHE A 275 16.13 8.19 14.45
N CYS A 276 15.88 9.14 15.35
CA CYS A 276 16.60 10.41 15.38
C CYS A 276 17.57 10.40 16.56
N ALA A 277 18.87 10.39 16.29
CA ALA A 277 19.91 10.34 17.33
C ALA A 277 19.89 11.59 18.24
N ALA A 278 19.67 12.78 17.67
CA ALA A 278 19.52 14.01 18.45
C ALA A 278 18.32 13.97 19.41
N LYS A 279 17.17 13.42 18.97
CA LYS A 279 15.95 13.33 19.80
C LYS A 279 15.88 12.04 20.64
N LYS A 280 16.79 11.10 20.39
CA LYS A 280 16.86 9.77 21.02
C LYS A 280 15.54 9.00 20.98
N LYS A 281 14.77 9.13 19.91
CA LYS A 281 13.47 8.47 19.74
C LYS A 281 13.13 8.21 18.28
N LEU A 282 12.08 7.42 18.06
CA LEU A 282 11.40 7.32 16.77
C LEU A 282 10.66 8.65 16.53
N PRO A 283 11.07 9.45 15.54
CA PRO A 283 10.45 10.75 15.30
C PRO A 283 9.12 10.59 14.56
N THR A 284 8.19 11.49 14.79
CA THR A 284 7.03 11.65 13.90
C THR A 284 7.45 12.33 12.59
N VAL A 285 6.60 12.24 11.57
CA VAL A 285 6.81 12.92 10.28
C VAL A 285 6.97 14.44 10.48
N ARG A 286 6.19 15.05 11.38
CA ARG A 286 6.27 16.51 11.65
C ARG A 286 7.58 16.89 12.36
N GLU A 287 8.04 16.07 13.31
CA GLU A 287 9.28 16.33 14.06
C GLU A 287 10.55 16.24 13.23
N CYS A 288 10.51 15.48 12.13
CA CYS A 288 11.63 15.29 11.20
C CYS A 288 11.28 15.86 9.81
N ALA A 289 10.64 17.03 9.79
CA ALA A 289 10.32 17.80 8.59
C ALA A 289 11.30 18.99 8.39
N GLY A 290 11.00 19.86 7.43
CA GLY A 290 11.84 21.01 7.07
C GLY A 290 12.07 22.03 8.20
N SER A 291 11.17 22.13 9.17
CA SER A 291 11.25 23.05 10.32
C SER A 291 12.00 22.49 11.53
N CYS A 292 12.67 21.34 11.39
CA CYS A 292 13.35 20.71 12.51
C CYS A 292 14.59 21.50 12.94
N GLY A 293 14.57 22.08 14.14
CA GLY A 293 15.72 22.83 14.71
C GLY A 293 16.95 21.98 15.05
N SER A 294 16.81 20.65 15.09
CA SER A 294 17.93 19.70 15.25
C SER A 294 18.42 19.13 13.91
N PHE A 295 17.96 19.69 12.78
CA PHE A 295 18.40 19.24 11.47
C PHE A 295 19.88 19.63 11.27
N GLU A 296 20.70 18.63 11.00
CA GLU A 296 22.09 18.81 10.62
C GLU A 296 22.31 18.03 9.32
N PRO A 297 22.61 18.70 8.19
CA PRO A 297 22.84 18.00 6.94
C PRO A 297 24.05 17.07 7.06
N GLU A 298 24.04 15.99 6.28
CA GLU A 298 25.20 15.12 6.15
C GLU A 298 26.46 15.92 5.74
N PRO A 299 27.59 15.76 6.45
CA PRO A 299 28.87 16.33 6.04
C PRO A 299 29.22 15.92 4.60
N PRO A 300 29.63 16.86 3.72
CA PRO A 300 29.96 16.56 2.33
C PRO A 300 31.00 15.45 2.18
N GLN A 301 31.98 15.40 3.09
CA GLN A 301 33.04 14.40 3.12
C GLN A 301 32.53 12.95 3.24
N TRP A 302 31.38 12.72 3.87
CA TRP A 302 30.81 11.37 4.00
C TRP A 302 30.37 10.80 2.66
N ARG A 303 29.98 11.66 1.71
CA ARG A 303 29.49 11.22 0.39
C ARG A 303 30.59 10.60 -0.48
N MET A 304 31.86 10.86 -0.13
CA MET A 304 33.03 10.39 -0.86
C MET A 304 33.63 9.09 -0.28
N GLN A 305 33.09 8.56 0.82
CA GLN A 305 33.68 7.41 1.54
C GLN A 305 33.43 6.04 0.89
N GLY A 306 32.83 5.99 -0.31
CA GLY A 306 32.55 4.75 -1.03
C GLY A 306 31.58 3.82 -0.29
N TRP A 307 31.49 2.57 -0.73
CA TRP A 307 30.60 1.57 -0.13
C TRP A 307 30.95 1.32 1.36
N PRO A 308 29.97 1.21 2.29
CA PRO A 308 28.51 1.11 2.08
C PRO A 308 27.74 2.44 2.12
N ILE A 309 28.41 3.58 2.19
CA ILE A 309 27.80 4.91 2.33
C ILE A 309 28.08 5.81 1.12
N GLU A 310 28.27 5.21 -0.05
CA GLU A 310 28.55 5.94 -1.29
C GLU A 310 27.42 6.95 -1.57
N GLY A 311 27.77 8.23 -1.68
CA GLY A 311 26.81 9.33 -1.79
C GLY A 311 26.10 9.71 -0.48
N GLY A 312 26.53 9.18 0.66
CA GLY A 312 26.10 9.54 2.01
C GLY A 312 25.23 8.48 2.71
N PRO A 313 25.20 8.43 4.05
CA PRO A 313 24.38 7.47 4.80
C PRO A 313 22.89 7.50 4.43
N GLY A 314 22.32 8.68 4.19
CA GLY A 314 20.93 8.88 3.82
C GLY A 314 20.59 8.27 2.48
N LYS A 315 21.48 8.38 1.50
CA LYS A 315 21.34 7.66 0.22
C LYS A 315 21.38 6.15 0.45
N GLY A 316 22.32 5.66 1.25
CA GLY A 316 22.39 4.24 1.63
C GLY A 316 21.11 3.73 2.30
N ILE A 317 20.51 4.52 3.19
CA ILE A 317 19.22 4.22 3.84
C ILE A 317 18.09 4.14 2.81
N VAL A 318 18.00 5.12 1.89
CA VAL A 318 16.99 5.14 0.83
C VAL A 318 17.12 3.90 -0.06
N ASP A 319 18.35 3.56 -0.44
CA ASP A 319 18.65 2.42 -1.30
C ASP A 319 18.36 1.09 -0.59
N LEU A 320 18.74 0.95 0.69
CA LEU A 320 18.40 -0.22 1.53
C LEU A 320 16.89 -0.44 1.61
N LEU A 321 16.13 0.62 1.91
CA LEU A 321 14.66 0.54 1.99
C LEU A 321 14.03 0.24 0.62
N ALA A 322 14.62 0.73 -0.48
CA ALA A 322 14.18 0.40 -1.84
C ALA A 322 14.47 -1.06 -2.20
N GLN A 323 15.66 -1.58 -1.87
CA GLN A 323 16.02 -2.98 -2.10
C GLN A 323 15.12 -3.93 -1.30
N ARG A 324 14.81 -3.60 -0.05
CA ARG A 324 13.84 -4.36 0.75
C ARG A 324 12.48 -4.40 0.05
N ARG A 325 11.94 -3.26 -0.39
CA ARG A 325 10.66 -3.24 -1.13
C ARG A 325 10.70 -4.10 -2.40
N LYS A 326 11.79 -4.04 -3.17
CA LYS A 326 11.96 -4.89 -4.37
C LYS A 326 11.95 -6.38 -4.01
N ARG A 327 12.59 -6.76 -2.90
CA ARG A 327 12.61 -8.14 -2.41
C ARG A 327 11.23 -8.64 -1.99
N GLU A 328 10.50 -7.87 -1.19
CA GLU A 328 9.14 -8.25 -0.77
C GLU A 328 8.21 -8.39 -1.99
N ARG A 329 8.35 -7.49 -2.97
CA ARG A 329 7.63 -7.62 -4.25
C ARG A 329 8.01 -8.89 -5.00
N ALA A 330 9.30 -9.21 -5.07
CA ALA A 330 9.77 -10.42 -5.75
C ALA A 330 9.24 -11.69 -5.06
N ILE A 331 9.20 -11.72 -3.73
CA ILE A 331 8.60 -12.80 -2.95
C ILE A 331 7.13 -12.97 -3.35
N ALA A 332 6.35 -11.87 -3.35
CA ALA A 332 4.95 -11.90 -3.78
C ALA A 332 4.75 -12.33 -5.26
N MET A 333 5.78 -12.32 -6.10
CA MET A 333 5.68 -12.82 -7.49
C MET A 333 6.00 -14.32 -7.60
N ILE A 334 6.75 -14.86 -6.63
CA ILE A 334 7.27 -16.23 -6.62
C ILE A 334 6.34 -17.18 -5.87
N THR A 335 5.66 -16.73 -4.79
CA THR A 335 4.71 -17.56 -4.04
C THR A 335 3.66 -18.15 -5.00
N GLN A 336 3.64 -19.48 -5.11
CA GLN A 336 2.80 -20.25 -6.05
C GLN A 336 1.51 -20.69 -5.40
#